data_AF-A0A7X1JBA2-F1
#
_entry.id   AF-A0A7X1JBA2-F1
#
_cell.length_a   1.000
_cell.length_b   1.000
_cell.length_c   1.000
_cell.angle_alpha   90.00
_cell.angle_beta   90.00
_cell.angle_gamma   90.00
#
_symmetry.space_group_name_H-M   'P 1'
#
loop_
_entity.id
_entity.type
_entity.pdbx_description
1 polymer ?
#
loop_
_entity_poly.entity_id
_entity_poly.type
_entity_poly.pdbx_seq_one_letter_code
_entity_poly.pdbx_strand_id
1 'polypeptide(L)'
;MPAMMARGIEVVILDPVNSRALGPSVKAAHAAGVPVVAYDRLAEGPISGYVSFDNEQIGRIQGEALLEAVGDKADDGQLVWLSGFADNLNWAARSKAARAVLDGKAQIGKE
;
A
#
# COMPACT_ATOMS: atom_id res chain seq x y z
N MET A 1 13.54 -15.59 4.77
CA MET A 1 13.17 -16.65 3.80
C MET A 1 14.18 -17.81 3.76
N PRO A 2 15.51 -17.62 3.62
CA PRO A 2 16.44 -18.74 3.48
C PRO A 2 16.36 -19.81 4.58
N ALA A 3 16.29 -19.39 5.85
CA ALA A 3 16.12 -20.31 6.98
C ALA A 3 14.77 -21.06 6.96
N MET A 4 13.73 -20.49 6.33
CA MET A 4 12.43 -21.15 6.20
C MET A 4 12.46 -22.17 5.07
N MET A 5 13.12 -21.86 3.95
CA MET A 5 13.35 -22.81 2.85
C MET A 5 14.18 -24.01 3.31
N ALA A 6 15.21 -23.79 4.14
CA ALA A 6 15.98 -24.87 4.75
C ALA A 6 15.13 -25.79 5.66
N ARG A 7 13.95 -25.32 6.11
CA ARG A 7 12.98 -26.08 6.88
C ARG A 7 11.88 -26.73 6.03
N GLY A 8 12.00 -26.69 4.70
CA GLY A 8 11.10 -27.38 3.77
C GLY A 8 9.73 -26.71 3.58
N ILE A 9 9.65 -25.38 3.66
CA ILE A 9 8.40 -24.69 3.28
C ILE A 9 8.12 -24.87 1.78
N GLU A 10 6.83 -25.03 1.44
CA GLU A 10 6.40 -25.24 0.05
C GLU A 10 5.84 -23.97 -0.61
N VAL A 11 5.40 -22.99 0.19
CA VAL A 11 4.85 -21.70 -0.28
C VAL A 11 5.20 -20.59 0.72
N VAL A 12 5.36 -19.35 0.25
CA VAL A 12 5.48 -18.15 1.09
C VAL A 12 4.29 -17.21 0.86
N ILE A 13 3.58 -16.85 1.92
CA ILE A 13 2.67 -15.68 1.95
C ILE A 13 3.48 -14.51 2.53
N LEU A 14 3.63 -13.42 1.77
CA LEU A 14 4.56 -12.33 2.09
C LEU A 14 3.87 -10.97 2.17
N ASP A 15 3.87 -10.37 3.36
CA ASP A 15 3.58 -8.94 3.55
C ASP A 15 4.91 -8.19 3.82
N PRO A 16 5.55 -7.59 2.80
CA PRO A 16 6.85 -6.94 2.94
C PRO A 16 6.74 -5.59 3.67
N VAL A 17 7.63 -5.38 4.66
CA VAL A 17 7.81 -4.04 5.26
C VAL A 17 8.41 -3.06 4.23
N ASN A 18 9.41 -3.51 3.48
CA ASN A 18 10.01 -2.78 2.37
C ASN A 18 10.05 -3.67 1.13
N SER A 19 9.31 -3.28 0.09
CA SER A 19 9.12 -4.08 -1.12
C SER A 19 10.43 -4.38 -1.85
N ARG A 20 11.34 -3.40 -1.92
CA ARG A 20 12.61 -3.51 -2.65
C ARG A 20 13.64 -4.35 -1.87
N ALA A 21 13.75 -4.10 -0.56
CA ALA A 21 14.71 -4.82 0.29
C ALA A 21 14.47 -6.33 0.31
N LEU A 22 13.22 -6.76 0.10
CA LEU A 22 12.84 -8.17 0.06
C LEU A 22 13.06 -8.84 -1.31
N GLY A 23 13.29 -8.08 -2.38
CA GLY A 23 13.48 -8.58 -3.74
C GLY A 23 14.53 -9.71 -3.85
N PRO A 24 15.73 -9.60 -3.26
CA PRO A 24 16.71 -10.69 -3.25
C PRO A 24 16.19 -11.99 -2.58
N SER A 25 15.40 -11.87 -1.52
CA SER A 25 14.80 -13.03 -0.85
C SER A 25 13.71 -13.69 -1.69
N VAL A 26 12.89 -12.88 -2.38
CA VAL A 26 11.86 -13.35 -3.31
C VAL A 26 12.50 -14.08 -4.49
N LYS A 27 13.58 -13.53 -5.06
CA LYS A 27 14.37 -14.18 -6.12
C LYS A 27 14.96 -15.52 -5.66
N ALA A 28 15.47 -15.59 -4.43
CA ALA A 28 16.00 -16.83 -3.87
C ALA A 28 14.91 -17.91 -3.70
N ALA A 29 13.71 -17.52 -3.24
CA ALA A 29 12.58 -18.44 -3.13
C ALA A 29 12.13 -18.96 -4.49
N HIS A 30 12.01 -18.07 -5.48
CA HIS A 30 11.70 -18.45 -6.86
C HIS A 30 12.73 -19.42 -7.45
N ALA A 31 14.02 -19.16 -7.24
CA ALA A 31 15.10 -20.05 -7.70
C ALA A 31 15.07 -21.44 -7.03
N ALA A 32 14.55 -21.52 -5.80
CA ALA A 32 14.34 -22.78 -5.09
C ALA A 32 13.02 -23.48 -5.44
N GLY A 33 12.24 -22.95 -6.40
CA GLY A 33 10.93 -23.51 -6.77
C GLY A 33 9.82 -23.24 -5.76
N VAL A 34 10.04 -22.36 -4.78
CA VAL A 34 9.05 -22.00 -3.75
C VAL A 34 8.27 -20.77 -4.23
N PRO A 35 6.97 -20.90 -4.57
CA PRO A 35 6.14 -19.76 -4.97
C PRO A 35 5.97 -18.75 -3.83
N VAL A 36 5.92 -17.47 -4.20
CA VAL A 36 5.71 -16.35 -3.28
C VAL A 36 4.44 -15.61 -3.67
N VAL A 37 3.45 -15.58 -2.78
CA VAL A 37 2.25 -14.75 -2.93
C VAL A 37 2.41 -13.51 -2.06
N ALA A 38 2.47 -12.34 -2.70
CA ALA A 38 2.43 -11.08 -1.98
C ALA A 38 1.03 -10.86 -1.39
N TYR A 39 0.95 -10.47 -0.12
CA TYR A 39 -0.29 -10.29 0.62
C TYR A 39 -0.33 -8.90 1.26
N ASP A 40 -1.44 -8.19 1.07
CA ASP A 40 -1.65 -6.76 1.39
C ASP A 40 -0.69 -5.84 0.63
N ARG A 41 0.63 -5.96 0.82
CA ARG A 41 1.65 -5.13 0.20
C ARG A 41 2.39 -5.88 -0.88
N LEU A 42 2.59 -5.21 -2.02
CA LEU A 42 3.34 -5.78 -3.13
C LEU A 42 4.84 -5.87 -2.78
N ALA A 43 5.49 -6.99 -3.11
CA ALA A 43 6.94 -7.17 -3.02
C ALA A 43 7.59 -7.04 -4.40
N GLU A 44 8.87 -6.67 -4.44
CA GLU A 44 9.63 -6.77 -5.70
C GLU A 44 9.78 -8.24 -6.10
N GLY A 45 9.50 -8.53 -7.37
CA GLY A 45 9.34 -9.89 -7.88
C GLY A 45 10.64 -10.67 -8.13
N PRO A 46 10.49 -11.91 -8.64
CA PRO A 46 9.27 -12.48 -9.21
C PRO A 46 8.30 -13.04 -8.14
N ILE A 47 7.06 -12.54 -8.13
CA ILE A 47 5.97 -13.06 -7.31
C ILE A 47 5.05 -13.97 -8.14
N SER A 48 4.50 -14.99 -7.51
CA SER A 48 3.57 -15.96 -8.11
C SER A 48 2.11 -15.49 -8.06
N GLY A 49 1.80 -14.56 -7.16
CA GLY A 49 0.48 -13.95 -7.03
C GLY A 49 0.52 -12.72 -6.14
N TYR A 50 -0.51 -11.89 -6.23
CA TYR A 50 -0.73 -10.75 -5.35
C TYR A 50 -2.20 -10.72 -4.93
N VAL A 51 -2.43 -10.70 -3.62
CA VAL A 51 -3.76 -10.57 -3.04
C VAL A 51 -3.76 -9.37 -2.13
N SER A 52 -4.68 -8.44 -2.38
CA SER A 52 -4.85 -7.22 -1.61
C SER A 52 -6.26 -6.67 -1.81
N PHE A 53 -6.51 -5.51 -1.21
CA PHE A 53 -7.69 -4.70 -1.47
C PHE A 53 -7.45 -3.75 -2.64
N ASP A 54 -8.52 -3.17 -3.17
CA ASP A 54 -8.45 -2.04 -4.08
C ASP A 54 -8.02 -0.79 -3.30
N ASN A 55 -6.72 -0.51 -3.33
CA ASN A 55 -6.12 0.61 -2.63
C ASN A 55 -6.57 1.96 -3.19
N GLU A 56 -6.93 2.05 -4.46
CA GLU A 56 -7.48 3.29 -5.02
C GLU A 56 -8.91 3.51 -4.50
N GLN A 57 -9.74 2.47 -4.49
CA GLN A 57 -11.10 2.56 -3.95
C GLN A 57 -11.08 2.92 -2.46
N ILE A 58 -10.16 2.36 -1.68
CA ILE A 58 -9.97 2.75 -0.27
C ILE A 58 -9.69 4.25 -0.17
N GLY A 59 -8.75 4.77 -0.95
CA GLY A 59 -8.43 6.20 -0.95
C GLY A 59 -9.61 7.09 -1.32
N ARG A 60 -10.39 6.70 -2.35
CA ARG A 60 -11.62 7.42 -2.74
C ARG A 60 -12.62 7.47 -1.60
N ILE A 61 -12.95 6.32 -1.00
CA ILE A 61 -13.89 6.22 0.12
C ILE A 61 -13.42 7.08 1.30
N GLN A 62 -12.12 7.09 1.60
CA GLN A 62 -11.57 7.93 2.67
C GLN A 62 -11.73 9.43 2.38
N GLY A 63 -11.46 9.87 1.15
CA GLY A 63 -11.65 11.27 0.74
C GLY A 63 -13.13 11.68 0.76
N GLU A 64 -14.02 10.82 0.28
CA GLU A 64 -15.47 11.05 0.27
C GLU A 64 -16.02 11.16 1.70
N ALA A 65 -15.65 10.22 2.58
CA ALA A 65 -16.06 10.23 3.98
C ALA A 65 -15.55 11.47 4.71
N LEU A 66 -14.34 11.96 4.39
CA LEU A 66 -13.83 13.19 4.97
C LEU A 66 -14.66 14.40 4.53
N LEU A 67 -14.96 14.55 3.24
CA LEU A 67 -15.81 15.63 2.73
C LEU A 67 -17.21 15.61 3.35
N GLU A 68 -17.80 14.43 3.47
CA GLU A 68 -19.09 14.26 4.14
C GLU A 68 -19.04 14.71 5.60
N ALA A 69 -17.98 14.34 6.33
CA ALA A 69 -17.83 14.67 7.74
C ALA A 69 -17.58 16.18 7.99
N VAL A 70 -16.82 16.85 7.12
CA VAL A 70 -16.54 18.30 7.28
C VAL A 70 -17.68 19.17 6.73
N GLY A 71 -18.43 18.67 5.74
CA GLY A 71 -19.54 19.38 5.11
C GLY A 71 -19.14 20.77 4.63
N ASP A 72 -19.99 21.77 4.92
CA ASP A 72 -19.78 23.17 4.51
C ASP A 72 -18.50 23.80 5.10
N LYS A 73 -17.87 23.19 6.10
CA LYS A 73 -16.60 23.68 6.69
C LYS A 73 -15.38 23.36 5.84
N ALA A 74 -15.54 22.61 4.75
CA ALA A 74 -14.44 22.26 3.85
C ALA A 74 -13.73 23.51 3.27
N ASP A 75 -14.49 24.60 3.08
CA ASP A 75 -14.00 25.87 2.53
C ASP A 75 -13.46 26.84 3.58
N ASP A 76 -13.86 26.68 4.85
CA ASP A 76 -13.51 27.57 5.97
C ASP A 76 -12.28 27.10 6.77
N GLY A 77 -11.83 25.86 6.54
CA GLY A 77 -10.79 25.20 7.31
C GLY A 77 -9.63 24.69 6.46
N GLN A 78 -8.50 24.41 7.13
CA GLN A 78 -7.36 23.74 6.50
C GLN A 78 -7.21 22.32 7.05
N LEU A 79 -7.03 21.38 6.13
CA LEU A 79 -6.65 20.00 6.43
C LEU A 79 -5.13 19.91 6.62
N VAL A 80 -4.72 19.12 7.61
CA VAL A 80 -3.34 18.67 7.76
C VAL A 80 -3.26 17.26 7.19
N TRP A 81 -2.40 17.06 6.20
CA TRP A 81 -2.16 15.76 5.60
C TRP A 81 -1.07 15.02 6.36
N LEU A 82 -1.40 13.87 6.94
CA LEU A 82 -0.41 13.03 7.61
C LEU A 82 0.05 11.93 6.66
N SER A 83 1.33 11.99 6.29
CA SER A 83 1.88 11.03 5.35
C SER A 83 2.24 9.69 5.97
N GLY A 84 1.88 8.61 5.29
CA GLY A 84 2.37 7.26 5.56
C GLY A 84 3.82 7.03 5.10
N PHE A 85 4.26 5.78 5.20
CA PHE A 85 5.62 5.38 4.81
C PHE A 85 5.84 5.50 3.29
N ALA A 86 6.87 6.26 2.88
CA ALA A 86 7.09 6.62 1.47
C ALA A 86 7.32 5.40 0.55
N ASP A 87 7.95 4.34 1.03
CA ASP A 87 8.21 3.12 0.24
C ASP A 87 7.00 2.15 0.21
N ASN A 88 5.88 2.50 0.84
CA ASN A 88 4.67 1.68 0.81
C ASN A 88 3.80 2.05 -0.40
N LEU A 89 3.75 1.16 -1.39
CA LEU A 89 2.96 1.33 -2.60
C LEU A 89 1.45 1.48 -2.33
N ASN A 90 0.94 0.83 -1.27
CA ASN A 90 -0.47 0.97 -0.88
C ASN A 90 -0.77 2.39 -0.39
N TRP A 91 0.14 2.98 0.40
CA TRP A 91 0.02 4.37 0.82
C TRP A 91 0.00 5.30 -0.39
N ALA A 92 0.93 5.14 -1.33
CA ALA A 92 0.98 5.98 -2.53
C ALA A 92 -0.33 5.93 -3.34
N ALA A 93 -0.90 4.73 -3.53
CA ALA A 93 -2.17 4.55 -4.25
C ALA A 93 -3.36 5.19 -3.52
N ARG A 94 -3.49 4.93 -2.21
CA ARG A 94 -4.57 5.50 -1.37
C ARG A 94 -4.49 7.01 -1.35
N SER A 95 -3.30 7.57 -1.14
CA SER A 95 -3.10 9.01 -1.06
C SER A 95 -3.42 9.71 -2.36
N LYS A 96 -2.95 9.18 -3.50
CA LYS A 96 -3.30 9.71 -4.82
C LYS A 96 -4.82 9.72 -5.03
N ALA A 97 -5.49 8.62 -4.68
CA ALA A 97 -6.93 8.49 -4.89
C ALA A 97 -7.75 9.39 -3.96
N ALA A 98 -7.34 9.53 -2.69
CA ALA A 98 -7.95 10.46 -1.74
C ALA A 98 -7.76 11.93 -2.16
N ARG A 99 -6.55 12.29 -2.61
CA ARG A 99 -6.26 13.63 -3.16
C ARG A 99 -7.13 13.94 -4.38
N ALA A 100 -7.34 12.98 -5.28
CA ALA A 100 -8.23 13.16 -6.43
C ALA A 100 -9.69 13.48 -6.05
N VAL A 101 -10.14 13.12 -4.84
CA VAL A 101 -11.46 13.48 -4.31
C VAL A 101 -11.44 14.86 -3.64
N LEU A 102 -10.40 15.16 -2.86
CA LEU A 102 -10.30 16.33 -1.99
C LEU A 102 -9.81 17.59 -2.71
N ASP A 103 -8.92 17.45 -3.68
CA ASP A 103 -8.28 18.57 -4.35
C ASP A 103 -9.33 19.45 -5.06
N GLY A 104 -9.32 20.75 -4.74
CA GLY A 104 -10.29 21.72 -5.23
C GLY A 104 -11.62 21.74 -4.47
N LYS A 105 -11.82 20.86 -3.48
CA LYS A 105 -13.00 20.83 -2.60
C LYS A 105 -12.69 21.05 -1.12
N ALA A 106 -11.44 20.87 -0.72
CA ALA A 106 -10.95 21.18 0.61
C ALA A 106 -9.50 21.69 0.52
N GLN A 107 -9.13 22.63 1.39
CA GLN A 107 -7.77 23.17 1.41
C GLN A 107 -6.84 22.29 2.26
N ILE A 108 -5.81 21.71 1.64
CA ILE A 108 -4.71 21.06 2.39
C ILE A 108 -3.65 22.11 2.69
N GLY A 109 -3.58 22.54 3.95
CA GLY A 109 -2.72 23.64 4.40
C GLY A 109 -1.30 23.20 4.78
N LYS A 110 -1.11 21.91 5.08
CA LYS A 110 0.20 21.32 5.45
C LYS A 110 0.25 19.83 5.13
N GLU A 111 1.43 19.34 4.78
CA GLU A 111 1.78 17.91 4.66
C GLU A 111 3.00 17.54 5.51
#